data_AF-A0AAV2F6B5-F1
#
_entry.id   AF-A0AAV2F6B5-F1
#
_cell.length_a   1.000
_cell.length_b   1.000
_cell.length_c   1.000
_cell.angle_alpha   90.00
_cell.angle_beta   90.00
_cell.angle_gamma   90.00
#
_symmetry.space_group_name_H-M   'P 1'
#
loop_
_entity.id
_entity.type
_entity.pdbx_description
1 polymer ?
#
loop_
_entity_poly.entity_id
_entity_poly.type
_entity_poly.pdbx_seq_one_letter_code
_entity_poly.pdbx_strand_id
1 'polypeptide(L)'
;MIRPSHISTRNNVMLFNCSDSILLSPLNCSSNSFCRKFEALDVGSGCKGTLCCHYLKDSSMNSHKIRVRVGGCTAYTSVINVKPNDPAEAWNYGIELQWAPPHL
;
A
#
# COMPACT_ATOMS: atom_id res chain seq x y z
N MET A 1 -3.35 14.98 -25.66
CA MET A 1 -3.93 15.20 -24.31
C MET A 1 -3.37 14.13 -23.38
N ILE A 2 -2.52 14.50 -22.43
CA ILE A 2 -1.94 13.56 -21.47
C ILE A 2 -2.96 13.36 -20.32
N ARG A 3 -3.24 12.12 -19.92
CA ARG A 3 -4.17 11.81 -18.81
C ARG A 3 -3.46 10.94 -17.76
N PRO A 4 -3.86 11.01 -16.48
CA PRO A 4 -3.39 10.06 -15.48
C PRO A 4 -3.80 8.66 -15.95
N SER A 5 -2.80 7.82 -16.22
CA SER A 5 -3.04 6.47 -16.73
C SER A 5 -3.03 5.47 -15.58
N HIS A 6 -1.98 5.51 -14.75
CA HIS A 6 -1.74 4.51 -13.73
C HIS A 6 -1.18 5.14 -12.45
N ILE A 7 -1.39 4.46 -11.32
CA ILE A 7 -0.69 4.72 -10.06
C ILE A 7 0.81 4.53 -10.30
N SER A 8 1.67 5.41 -9.80
CA SER A 8 3.12 5.32 -9.99
C SER A 8 3.73 4.12 -9.28
N THR A 9 4.84 3.59 -9.79
CA THR A 9 5.56 2.47 -9.16
C THR A 9 6.27 2.81 -7.86
N ARG A 10 6.33 4.11 -7.53
CA ARG A 10 6.87 4.62 -6.26
C ARG A 10 5.87 4.53 -5.10
N ASN A 11 4.63 4.12 -5.34
CA ASN A 11 3.63 3.96 -4.28
C ASN A 11 3.82 2.65 -3.54
N ASN A 12 3.96 2.72 -2.23
CA ASN A 12 3.87 1.58 -1.34
C ASN A 12 2.52 1.64 -0.62
N VAL A 13 1.71 0.61 -0.78
CA VAL A 13 0.37 0.54 -0.21
C VAL A 13 0.38 -0.45 0.95
N MET A 14 -0.08 0.01 2.10
CA MET A 14 -0.29 -0.78 3.29
C MET A 14 -1.77 -1.06 3.44
N LEU A 15 -2.11 -2.31 3.74
CA LEU A 15 -3.46 -2.80 3.94
C LEU A 15 -3.60 -3.29 5.39
N PHE A 16 -4.74 -2.99 6.00
CA PHE A 16 -5.03 -3.30 7.41
C PHE A 16 -6.38 -4.02 7.55
N ASN A 17 -6.58 -4.64 8.71
CA ASN A 17 -7.77 -5.45 9.02
C ASN A 17 -8.01 -6.51 7.94
N CYS A 18 -6.96 -7.23 7.57
CA CYS A 18 -7.00 -8.25 6.54
C CYS A 18 -7.53 -9.58 7.08
N SER A 19 -8.23 -10.34 6.24
CA SER A 19 -8.56 -11.75 6.46
C SER A 19 -7.50 -12.66 5.83
N ASP A 20 -7.37 -13.89 6.34
CA ASP A 20 -6.37 -14.87 5.86
C ASP A 20 -6.56 -15.28 4.38
N SER A 21 -7.74 -15.04 3.82
CA SER A 21 -8.06 -15.21 2.40
C SER A 21 -7.15 -14.42 1.46
N ILE A 22 -6.46 -13.38 1.96
CA ILE A 22 -5.60 -12.49 1.19
C ILE A 22 -4.15 -12.99 1.09
N LEU A 23 -3.76 -14.00 1.88
CA LEU A 23 -2.42 -14.60 1.88
C LEU A 23 -2.04 -15.28 0.56
N LEU A 24 -3.02 -15.54 -0.31
CA LEU A 24 -2.80 -16.08 -1.66
C LEU A 24 -2.34 -15.03 -2.68
N SER A 25 -2.33 -13.74 -2.30
CA SER A 25 -1.85 -12.65 -3.16
C SER A 25 -0.36 -12.39 -2.91
N PRO A 26 0.39 -11.85 -3.88
CA PRO A 26 1.81 -11.50 -3.74
C PRO A 26 1.98 -10.26 -2.84
N LEU A 27 1.60 -10.38 -1.58
CA LEU A 27 1.61 -9.33 -0.57
C LEU A 27 2.60 -9.71 0.53
N ASN A 28 3.31 -8.72 1.05
CA ASN A 28 4.25 -8.94 2.15
C ASN A 28 3.57 -8.60 3.49
N CYS A 29 3.09 -9.66 4.15
CA CYS A 29 2.43 -9.62 5.46
C CYS A 29 3.38 -10.03 6.62
N SER A 30 4.70 -10.06 6.38
CA SER A 30 5.68 -10.45 7.40
C SER A 30 5.75 -9.45 8.55
N SER A 31 6.35 -9.84 9.67
CA SER A 31 6.57 -8.96 10.84
C SER A 31 7.45 -7.74 10.53
N ASN A 32 8.28 -7.80 9.48
CA ASN A 32 9.15 -6.69 9.04
C ASN A 32 8.50 -5.79 7.97
N SER A 33 7.20 -5.95 7.73
CA SER A 33 6.46 -5.15 6.77
C SER A 33 6.31 -3.68 7.20
N PHE A 34 6.13 -2.78 6.22
CA PHE A 34 5.89 -1.36 6.52
C PHE A 34 4.63 -1.14 7.34
N CYS A 35 3.60 -1.97 7.18
CA CYS A 35 2.38 -1.84 7.98
C CYS A 35 2.65 -2.07 9.48
N ARG A 36 3.58 -2.95 9.87
CA ARG A 36 3.97 -3.13 11.28
C ARG A 36 4.72 -1.93 11.85
N LYS A 37 5.53 -1.25 11.03
CA LYS A 37 6.15 0.02 11.42
C LYS A 37 5.10 1.13 11.58
N PHE A 38 4.10 1.17 10.71
CA PHE A 38 2.99 2.12 10.82
C PHE A 38 2.15 1.89 12.07
N GLU A 39 1.84 0.65 12.44
CA GLU A 39 1.11 0.30 13.66
C GLU A 39 1.83 0.71 14.96
N ALA A 40 3.16 0.89 14.91
CA ALA A 40 3.94 1.38 16.03
C ALA A 40 3.79 2.90 16.24
N LEU A 41 3.31 3.64 15.24
CA LEU A 41 2.94 5.04 15.37
C LEU A 41 1.58 5.17 16.06
N ASP A 42 1.38 6.27 16.79
CA ASP A 42 0.12 6.56 17.49
C ASP A 42 -1.08 6.57 16.51
N VAL A 43 -0.87 7.10 15.31
CA VAL A 43 -1.86 7.15 14.22
C VAL A 43 -2.25 5.77 13.67
N GLY A 44 -1.36 4.78 13.78
CA GLY A 44 -1.60 3.41 13.30
C GLY A 44 -2.07 2.44 14.39
N SER A 45 -2.14 2.90 15.64
CA SER A 45 -2.50 2.08 16.81
C SER A 45 -3.85 1.37 16.66
N GLY A 46 -4.82 1.99 15.98
CA GLY A 46 -6.15 1.43 15.74
C GLY A 46 -6.18 0.18 14.85
N CYS A 47 -5.11 -0.10 14.11
CA CYS A 47 -4.98 -1.31 13.29
C CYS A 47 -4.12 -2.40 13.95
N LYS A 48 -3.53 -2.10 15.11
CA LYS A 48 -2.57 -2.97 15.81
C LYS A 48 -3.22 -4.29 16.23
N GLY A 49 -2.49 -5.38 16.03
CA GLY A 49 -2.95 -6.72 16.41
C GLY A 49 -3.82 -7.42 15.36
N THR A 50 -4.12 -6.76 14.24
CA THR A 50 -4.77 -7.40 13.08
C THR A 50 -3.75 -7.87 12.05
N LEU A 51 -4.18 -8.69 11.09
CA LEU A 51 -3.36 -9.03 9.93
C LEU A 51 -3.20 -7.76 9.07
N CYS A 52 -1.94 -7.37 8.85
CA CYS A 52 -1.58 -6.27 7.98
C CYS A 52 -0.62 -6.76 6.90
N CYS A 53 -0.70 -6.14 5.74
CA CYS A 53 0.16 -6.47 4.61
C CYS A 53 0.59 -5.19 3.90
N HIS A 54 1.68 -5.25 3.15
CA HIS A 54 2.03 -4.17 2.23
C HIS A 54 2.47 -4.71 0.88
N TYR A 55 2.41 -3.86 -0.13
CA TYR A 55 2.97 -4.14 -1.44
C TYR A 55 3.51 -2.86 -2.08
N LEU A 56 4.60 -3.02 -2.82
CA LEU A 56 5.04 -2.00 -3.75
C LEU A 56 4.14 -2.07 -4.99
N LYS A 57 3.70 -0.92 -5.50
CA LYS A 57 3.07 -0.88 -6.82
C LYS A 57 4.16 -1.20 -7.85
N ASP A 58 4.33 -2.45 -8.22
CA ASP A 58 5.17 -2.87 -9.34
C ASP A 58 4.40 -3.77 -10.31
N SER A 59 3.30 -4.37 -9.82
CA SER A 59 2.46 -5.29 -10.56
C SER A 59 1.37 -4.61 -11.40
N SER A 60 1.06 -5.22 -12.54
CA SER A 60 -0.03 -4.81 -13.44
C SER A 60 -1.42 -4.87 -12.77
N MET A 61 -1.60 -5.75 -11.78
CA MET A 61 -2.89 -6.02 -11.13
C MET A 61 -3.47 -4.82 -10.37
N ASN A 62 -2.61 -3.91 -9.86
CA ASN A 62 -3.00 -2.74 -9.07
C ASN A 62 -2.68 -1.41 -9.78
N SER A 63 -2.48 -1.46 -11.09
CA SER A 63 -2.10 -0.31 -11.92
C SER A 63 -3.12 0.84 -11.88
N HIS A 64 -4.40 0.53 -11.73
CA HIS A 64 -5.49 1.52 -11.83
C HIS A 64 -6.29 1.72 -10.54
N LYS A 65 -6.24 0.78 -9.60
CA LYS A 65 -7.03 0.85 -8.35
C LYS A 65 -6.39 0.08 -7.21
N ILE A 66 -6.56 0.61 -6.00
CA ILE A 66 -6.32 -0.08 -4.74
C ILE A 66 -7.62 -0.78 -4.36
N ARG A 67 -7.59 -2.10 -4.13
CA ARG A 67 -8.80 -2.90 -3.85
C ARG A 67 -8.90 -3.18 -2.35
N VAL A 68 -9.96 -2.67 -1.74
CA VAL A 68 -10.32 -2.90 -0.34
C VAL A 68 -11.73 -3.48 -0.33
N ARG A 69 -11.93 -4.63 0.34
CA ARG A 69 -13.22 -5.33 0.35
C ARG A 69 -13.41 -6.14 1.62
N VAL A 70 -14.66 -6.31 2.02
CA VAL A 70 -15.06 -7.24 3.07
C VAL A 70 -14.66 -8.66 2.64
N GLY A 71 -14.03 -9.42 3.54
CA GLY A 71 -13.40 -10.71 3.22
C GLY A 71 -12.02 -10.62 2.58
N GLY A 72 -11.45 -9.41 2.49
CA GLY A 72 -10.04 -9.14 2.19
C GLY A 72 -9.47 -8.23 3.28
N CYS A 73 -8.97 -7.04 2.92
CA CYS A 73 -8.62 -5.98 3.87
C CYS A 73 -9.69 -4.90 3.81
N THR A 74 -10.00 -4.26 4.94
CA THR A 74 -11.06 -3.25 5.06
C THR A 74 -10.52 -1.82 5.20
N ALA A 75 -9.22 -1.66 5.44
CA ALA A 75 -8.57 -0.36 5.50
C ALA A 75 -7.25 -0.37 4.72
N TYR A 76 -6.82 0.81 4.29
CA TYR A 76 -5.53 0.99 3.61
C TYR A 76 -4.95 2.38 3.89
N THR A 77 -3.63 2.48 3.74
CA THR A 77 -2.92 3.76 3.61
C THR A 77 -1.80 3.60 2.58
N SER A 78 -1.27 4.71 2.08
CA SER A 78 -0.20 4.68 1.10
C SER A 78 0.85 5.74 1.37
N VAL A 79 2.09 5.37 1.04
CA VAL A 79 3.26 6.25 1.15
C VAL A 79 4.02 6.23 -0.16
N ILE A 80 4.62 7.37 -0.50
CA ILE A 80 5.35 7.56 -1.75
C ILE A 80 6.84 7.48 -1.45
N ASN A 81 7.56 6.70 -2.26
CA ASN A 81 9.02 6.64 -2.28
C ASN A 81 9.66 6.26 -0.92
N VAL A 82 8.98 5.43 -0.14
CA VAL A 82 9.49 4.93 1.15
C VAL A 82 10.63 3.93 0.93
N LYS A 83 11.71 4.07 1.70
CA LYS A 83 12.81 3.09 1.75
C LYS A 83 12.69 2.21 3.00
N PRO A 84 13.23 0.98 2.96
CA PRO A 84 13.14 0.05 4.09
C PRO A 84 13.62 0.60 5.43
N ASN A 85 14.60 1.51 5.43
CA ASN A 85 15.21 2.06 6.65
C ASN A 85 14.65 3.43 7.06
N ASP A 86 13.70 3.98 6.31
CA ASP A 86 13.14 5.29 6.63
C ASP A 86 12.26 5.19 7.89
N PRO A 87 12.44 6.10 8.88
CA PRO A 87 11.56 6.15 10.04
C PRO A 87 10.14 6.52 9.62
N ALA A 88 9.13 5.91 10.26
CA ALA A 88 7.74 6.01 9.81
C ALA A 88 7.15 7.42 9.96
N GLU A 89 7.74 8.23 10.84
CA GLU A 89 7.44 9.64 11.05
C GLU A 89 7.88 10.53 9.87
N ALA A 90 8.86 10.09 9.08
CA ALA A 90 9.40 10.83 7.93
C ALA A 90 8.75 10.41 6.60
N TRP A 91 7.77 9.52 6.62
CA TRP A 91 7.13 9.04 5.40
C TRP A 91 6.24 10.09 4.75
N ASN A 92 6.27 10.12 3.42
CA ASN A 92 5.38 10.96 2.63
C ASN A 92 4.09 10.22 2.34
N TYR A 93 3.07 10.48 3.15
CA TYR A 93 1.73 9.91 2.95
C TYR A 93 1.05 10.54 1.73
N GLY A 94 0.51 9.71 0.87
CA GLY A 94 -0.15 10.16 -0.36
C GLY A 94 -0.19 9.11 -1.45
N ILE A 95 -0.71 9.50 -2.61
CA ILE A 95 -0.75 8.68 -3.82
C ILE A 95 -0.10 9.47 -4.96
N GLU A 96 0.95 8.90 -5.55
CA GLU A 96 1.55 9.43 -6.76
C GLU A 96 0.87 8.82 -7.99
N LEU A 97 0.33 9.66 -8.87
CA LEU A 97 -0.22 9.24 -10.16
C LEU A 97 0.79 9.54 -11.26
N GLN A 98 0.89 8.66 -12.25
CA GLN A 98 1.72 8.87 -13.42
C GLN A 98 0.84 9.17 -14.64
N TRP A 99 1.29 10.15 -15.40
CA TRP A 99 0.71 10.52 -16.67
C TRP A 99 1.38 9.71 -17.78
N ALA A 100 0.58 9.14 -18.68
CA ALA A 100 1.08 8.54 -19.90
C ALA A 100 0.29 9.08 -21.11
N PRO A 101 0.92 9.13 -22.29
CA PRO A 101 0.19 9.35 -23.53
C PRO A 101 -0.88 8.26 -23.69
N PRO A 102 -2.10 8.61 -24.13
CA PRO A 102 -3.06 7.61 -24.57
C PRO A 102 -2.54 6.97 -25.86
N HIS A 103 -1.93 5.80 -25.72
CA HIS A 103 -1.35 4.96 -26.79
C HIS A 103 -0.12 5.55 -27.51
N LEU A 104 0.91 4.70 -27.64
CA LEU A 104 1.75 4.60 -28.84
C LEU A 104 1.38 3.29 -29.51
#